data_AF-M8A5P4-F1
#
_entry.id   AF-M8A5P4-F1
#
_cell.length_a   1.000
_cell.length_b   1.000
_cell.length_c   1.000
_cell.angle_alpha   90.00
_cell.angle_beta   90.00
_cell.angle_gamma   90.00
#
_symmetry.space_group_name_H-M   'P 1'
#
loop_
_entity.id
_entity.type
_entity.pdbx_description
1 polymer ?
#
loop_
_entity_poly.entity_id
_entity_poly.type
_entity_poly.pdbx_seq_one_letter_code
_entity_poly.pdbx_strand_id
1 'polypeptide(L)'
;MRLLLPDKIRCVGKAHPACSSVPETVIITDMNYYPVARYHFDLSGTAFGAMAKDGRNDELRHAGIIDMQFKEGAVRVHGAVRDVPRGEGFEPELRGDPGGVREW
;
A
#
# COMPACT_ATOMS: atom_id res chain seq x y z
N MET A 1 6.80 5.13 -5.13
CA MET A 1 5.49 5.32 -5.80
C MET A 1 5.68 5.62 -7.27
N ARG A 2 5.14 4.79 -8.16
CA ARG A 2 5.23 4.96 -9.61
C ARG A 2 3.83 4.99 -10.21
N LEU A 3 3.50 6.03 -10.96
CA LEU A 3 2.21 6.14 -11.63
C LEU A 3 2.06 5.07 -12.71
N LEU A 4 0.82 4.61 -12.91
CA LEU A 4 0.42 3.67 -13.96
C LEU A 4 1.06 2.28 -13.87
N LEU A 5 1.69 1.94 -12.74
CA LEU A 5 2.16 0.58 -12.46
C LEU A 5 1.22 -0.13 -11.48
N PRO A 6 1.04 -1.46 -11.61
CA PRO A 6 0.24 -2.24 -10.69
C PRO A 6 1.02 -2.48 -9.39
N ASP A 7 0.57 -1.85 -8.31
CA ASP A 7 1.07 -2.05 -6.96
C ASP A 7 0.15 -3.01 -6.20
N LYS A 8 0.72 -3.76 -5.25
CA LYS A 8 -0.09 -4.58 -4.33
C LYS A 8 -0.21 -3.87 -3.00
N ILE A 9 -1.42 -3.73 -2.51
CA ILE A 9 -1.73 -3.15 -1.20
C ILE A 9 -2.51 -4.15 -0.36
N ARG A 10 -2.33 -4.14 0.95
CA ARG A 10 -3.17 -4.94 1.85
C ARG A 10 -3.28 -4.29 3.20
N CYS A 11 -4.43 -4.42 3.84
CA CYS A 11 -4.55 -4.15 5.26
C CYS A 11 -4.57 -5.46 6.04
N VAL A 12 -4.11 -5.43 7.30
CA VAL A 12 -4.02 -6.61 8.15
C VAL A 12 -4.90 -6.45 9.38
N GLY A 13 -5.30 -7.57 10.00
CA GLY A 13 -6.18 -7.55 11.17
C GLY A 13 -5.67 -6.71 12.35
N LYS A 14 -4.35 -6.49 12.46
CA LYS A 14 -3.74 -5.58 13.44
C LYS A 14 -4.13 -4.12 13.24
N ALA A 15 -4.35 -3.70 11.99
CA ALA A 15 -4.75 -2.34 11.64
C ALA A 15 -6.27 -2.15 11.80
N HIS A 16 -7.07 -3.10 11.32
CA HIS A 16 -8.52 -3.08 11.48
C HIS A 16 -9.13 -4.49 11.47
N PRO A 17 -10.10 -4.83 12.36
CA PRO A 17 -10.68 -6.18 12.42
C PRO A 17 -11.40 -6.63 11.13
N ALA A 18 -11.86 -5.67 10.33
CA ALA A 18 -12.51 -5.90 9.04
C ALA A 18 -11.54 -6.30 7.91
N CYS A 19 -10.23 -6.15 8.08
CA CYS A 19 -9.24 -6.48 7.05
C CYS A 19 -9.23 -7.96 6.69
N SER A 20 -9.24 -8.27 5.39
CA SER A 20 -9.14 -9.63 4.86
C SER A 20 -7.71 -10.19 4.91
N SER A 21 -6.69 -9.32 4.98
CA SER A 21 -5.27 -9.66 4.79
C SER A 21 -4.92 -10.18 3.39
N VAL A 22 -5.87 -10.12 2.45
CA VAL A 22 -5.68 -10.44 1.04
C VAL A 22 -5.15 -9.19 0.32
N PRO A 23 -4.10 -9.30 -0.50
CA PRO A 23 -3.58 -8.16 -1.24
C PRO A 23 -4.42 -7.82 -2.47
N GLU A 24 -4.82 -6.56 -2.56
CA GLU A 24 -5.50 -5.96 -3.70
C GLU A 24 -4.48 -5.32 -4.64
N THR A 25 -4.74 -5.43 -5.95
CA THR A 25 -3.91 -4.78 -6.96
C THR A 25 -4.51 -3.43 -7.30
N VAL A 26 -3.74 -2.37 -7.11
CA VAL A 26 -4.13 -0.99 -7.43
C VAL A 26 -3.21 -0.40 -8.48
N ILE A 27 -3.74 0.54 -9.25
CA ILE A 27 -2.95 1.33 -10.20
C ILE A 27 -2.98 2.75 -9.68
N ILE A 28 -1.81 3.33 -9.44
CA ILE A 28 -1.73 4.72 -8.98
C ILE A 28 -1.98 5.63 -10.18
N THR A 29 -3.13 6.29 -10.18
CA THR A 29 -3.59 7.18 -11.27
C THR A 29 -3.34 8.65 -10.98
N ASP A 30 -3.10 9.02 -9.72
CA ASP A 30 -2.93 10.40 -9.29
C ASP A 30 -1.94 10.49 -8.10
N MET A 31 -1.51 11.70 -7.78
CA MET A 31 -0.55 11.99 -6.71
C MET A 31 -1.21 12.86 -5.63
N ASN A 32 -1.08 12.44 -4.38
CA ASN A 32 -1.44 13.27 -3.24
C ASN A 32 -0.19 13.95 -2.65
N TYR A 33 -0.17 15.29 -2.66
CA TYR A 33 0.97 16.08 -2.19
C TYR A 33 0.90 16.45 -0.71
N TYR A 34 -0.17 16.07 0.00
CA TYR A 34 -0.35 16.44 1.40
C TYR A 34 0.41 15.47 2.33
N PRO A 35 1.46 15.93 3.06
CA PRO A 35 2.36 15.05 3.78
C PRO A 35 1.79 14.64 5.15
N VAL A 36 0.91 13.64 5.15
CA VAL A 36 0.37 13.05 6.39
C VAL A 36 1.33 12.02 7.00
N ALA A 37 2.06 11.29 6.16
CA ALA A 37 2.99 10.23 6.54
C ALA A 37 4.07 10.05 5.47
N ARG A 38 5.10 9.23 5.76
CA ARG A 38 6.14 8.84 4.79
C ARG A 38 5.53 8.26 3.51
N TYR A 39 4.50 7.44 3.66
CA TYR A 39 3.71 6.87 2.57
C TYR A 39 2.23 7.06 2.91
N HIS A 40 1.48 7.69 2.01
CA HIS A 40 0.06 7.95 2.16
C HIS A 40 -0.65 7.61 0.84
N PHE A 41 -1.43 6.53 0.84
CA PHE A 41 -2.24 6.10 -0.30
C PHE A 41 -3.66 6.62 -0.11
N ASP A 42 -4.08 7.55 -0.96
CA ASP A 42 -5.48 7.95 -1.04
C ASP A 42 -6.19 7.05 -2.05
N LEU A 43 -6.99 6.13 -1.54
CA LEU A 43 -7.66 5.12 -2.34
C LEU A 43 -9.11 5.52 -2.59
N SER A 44 -9.62 5.16 -3.77
CA SER A 44 -11.06 5.23 -4.00
C SER A 44 -11.80 4.37 -2.97
N GLY A 45 -13.02 4.77 -2.59
CA GLY A 45 -13.81 4.02 -1.62
C GLY A 45 -14.03 2.55 -2.00
N THR A 46 -14.05 2.25 -3.31
CA THR A 46 -14.10 0.88 -3.84
C THR A 46 -12.81 0.11 -3.57
N ALA A 47 -11.65 0.69 -3.88
CA ALA A 47 -10.36 0.04 -3.64
C ALA A 47 -10.08 -0.15 -2.13
N PHE A 48 -10.46 0.84 -1.32
CA PHE A 48 -10.34 0.77 0.14
C PHE A 48 -11.25 -0.33 0.72
N GLY A 49 -12.52 -0.35 0.29
CA GLY A 49 -13.49 -1.35 0.73
C GLY A 49 -13.14 -2.78 0.31
N ALA A 50 -12.53 -2.98 -0.87
CA ALA A 50 -12.16 -4.30 -1.38
C ALA A 50 -11.16 -5.06 -0.50
N MET A 51 -10.38 -4.38 0.33
CA MET A 51 -9.48 -5.02 1.30
C MET A 51 -10.19 -5.58 2.53
N ALA A 52 -11.51 -5.37 2.67
CA ALA A 52 -12.29 -5.91 3.77
C ALA A 52 -12.64 -7.39 3.57
N LYS A 53 -13.02 -8.04 4.66
CA LYS A 53 -13.73 -9.33 4.63
C LYS A 53 -15.11 -9.13 3.98
N ASP A 54 -15.62 -10.20 3.37
CA ASP A 54 -16.96 -10.22 2.77
C ASP A 54 -18.02 -9.64 3.73
N GLY A 55 -18.81 -8.69 3.23
CA GLY A 55 -19.85 -8.00 4.00
C GLY A 55 -19.37 -6.92 4.96
N ARG A 56 -18.06 -6.63 5.06
CA ARG A 56 -17.50 -5.61 5.97
C ARG A 56 -16.85 -4.42 5.25
N ASN A 57 -17.15 -4.26 3.96
CA ASN A 57 -16.61 -3.18 3.12
C ASN A 57 -16.89 -1.80 3.71
N ASP A 58 -18.15 -1.54 4.09
CA ASP A 58 -18.54 -0.24 4.64
C ASP A 58 -17.94 -0.02 6.03
N GLU A 59 -17.86 -1.06 6.87
CA GLU A 59 -17.19 -0.95 8.16
C GLU A 59 -15.73 -0.53 8.00
N LEU A 60 -15.01 -1.14 7.06
CA LEU A 60 -13.64 -0.74 6.77
C LEU A 60 -13.59 0.71 6.27
N ARG A 61 -14.44 1.09 5.31
CA ARG A 61 -14.49 2.46 4.76
C ARG A 61 -14.77 3.54 5.83
N HIS A 62 -15.57 3.23 6.85
CA HIS A 62 -15.84 4.15 7.95
C HIS A 62 -14.65 4.35 8.89
N ALA A 63 -13.64 3.47 8.86
CA ALA A 63 -12.40 3.68 9.61
C ALA A 63 -11.58 4.88 9.09
N GLY A 64 -11.77 5.27 7.82
CA GLY A 64 -11.08 6.40 7.21
C GLY A 64 -9.60 6.10 6.94
N ILE A 65 -8.73 6.45 7.87
CA ILE A 65 -7.27 6.28 7.74
C ILE A 65 -6.84 5.06 8.54
N ILE A 66 -6.20 4.09 7.88
CA ILE A 66 -5.68 2.88 8.52
C ILE A 66 -4.23 2.62 8.08
N ASP A 67 -3.48 1.96 8.96
CA ASP A 67 -2.18 1.39 8.59
C ASP A 67 -2.37 0.26 7.59
N MET A 68 -1.59 0.30 6.52
CA MET A 68 -1.60 -0.74 5.51
C MET A 68 -0.19 -1.15 5.18
N GLN A 69 -0.07 -2.20 4.40
CA GLN A 69 1.17 -2.57 3.81
C GLN A 69 1.06 -2.28 2.30
N PHE A 70 2.18 -2.13 1.60
CA PHE A 70 2.26 -2.15 0.13
C PHE A 70 3.49 -2.92 -0.36
N LYS A 71 3.46 -3.33 -1.63
CA LYS A 71 4.61 -3.81 -2.39
C LYS A 71 4.60 -3.17 -3.76
N GLU A 72 5.70 -2.51 -4.11
CA GLU A 72 5.83 -1.85 -5.41
C GLU A 72 5.76 -2.87 -6.58
N GLY A 73 5.11 -2.45 -7.66
CA GLY A 73 5.00 -3.19 -8.90
C GLY A 73 6.35 -3.38 -9.60
N ALA A 74 6.59 -4.60 -10.09
CA ALA A 74 7.76 -4.87 -10.90
C ALA A 74 7.56 -4.35 -12.33
N VAL A 75 8.54 -3.59 -12.83
CA VAL A 75 8.59 -3.21 -14.25
C VAL A 75 9.13 -4.39 -15.04
N ARG A 76 8.37 -4.85 -16.04
CA ARG A 76 8.87 -5.81 -17.03
C ARG A 76 9.71 -5.07 -18.06
N VAL A 77 11.03 -5.13 -17.89
CA VAL A 77 11.97 -4.64 -18.90
C VAL A 77 12.24 -5.77 -19.88
N HIS A 78 11.84 -5.61 -21.15
CA HIS A 78 12.19 -6.56 -22.20
C HIS A 78 13.72 -6.56 -22.38
N GLY A 79 14.37 -7.67 -22.01
CA GLY A 79 15.83 -7.84 -22.13
C GLY A 79 16.66 -7.59 -20.84
N ALA A 80 16.05 -7.37 -19.68
CA ALA A 80 16.81 -7.28 -18.43
C ALA A 80 17.27 -8.67 -17.95
N VAL A 81 18.59 -8.83 -17.85
CA VAL A 81 19.25 -9.97 -17.19
C VAL A 81 18.79 -10.03 -15.74
N ARG A 82 18.48 -11.23 -15.23
CA ARG A 82 17.79 -11.49 -13.95
C ARG A 82 18.60 -11.14 -12.69
N ASP A 83 19.82 -10.64 -12.85
CA ASP A 83 20.81 -10.44 -11.78
C ASP A 83 21.10 -8.97 -11.52
N VAL A 84 20.04 -8.16 -11.32
CA VAL A 84 20.22 -6.88 -10.62
C VAL A 84 20.10 -7.20 -9.12
N PRO A 85 21.17 -7.05 -8.32
CA PRO A 85 21.08 -7.21 -6.88
C PRO A 85 19.99 -6.29 -6.35
N ARG A 86 19.11 -6.82 -5.49
CA ARG A 86 18.16 -6.01 -4.72
C ARG A 86 19.01 -5.04 -3.91
N GLY A 87 19.08 -3.78 -4.34
CA GLY A 87 19.77 -2.75 -3.58
C GLY A 87 19.18 -2.73 -2.18
N GLU A 88 20.03 -2.86 -1.17
CA GLU A 88 19.62 -2.70 0.22
C GLU A 88 19.04 -1.29 0.35
N GLY A 89 17.76 -1.24 0.73
CA GLY A 89 17.07 0.03 0.95
C GLY A 89 17.84 0.81 2.01
N PHE A 90 18.26 2.02 1.65
CA PHE A 90 18.74 2.99 2.63
C PHE A 90 17.52 3.41 3.45
N GLU A 91 17.36 2.84 4.64
CA GLU A 91 16.38 3.25 5.63
C GLU A 91 16.99 4.43 6.40
N PRO A 92 16.54 5.70 6.17
CA PRO A 92 16.88 6.74 7.12
C PRO A 92 16.01 6.47 8.35
N GLU A 93 16.66 6.14 9.46
CA GLU A 93 16.01 5.95 10.76
C GLU A 93 15.49 7.31 11.26
N LEU A 94 14.32 7.71 10.75
CA LEU A 94 13.54 8.81 11.30
C LEU A 94 12.94 8.31 12.61
N ARG A 95 13.63 8.66 13.69
CA ARG A 95 13.23 8.41 15.08
C ARG A 95 11.78 8.88 15.31
N GLY A 96 10.85 7.91 15.40
CA GLY A 96 9.49 8.13 15.90
C GLY A 96 8.32 7.89 14.93
N ASP A 97 8.35 6.87 14.07
CA ASP A 97 7.20 6.52 13.21
C ASP A 97 5.98 6.05 14.05
N PRO A 98 4.88 6.83 14.19
CA PRO A 98 3.76 6.53 15.09
C PRO A 98 2.73 5.54 14.50
N GLY A 99 2.96 5.05 13.29
CA GLY A 99 1.93 4.38 12.48
C GLY A 99 2.02 4.92 11.06
N GLY A 100 1.86 4.05 10.08
CA GLY A 100 2.01 4.40 8.67
C GLY A 100 2.02 3.18 7.76
N VAL A 101 1.96 3.45 6.46
CA VAL A 101 1.99 2.42 5.43
C VAL A 101 3.39 1.81 5.31
N ARG A 102 3.51 0.47 5.37
CA ARG A 102 4.80 -0.26 5.43
C ARG A 102 5.04 -1.15 4.20
N GLU A 103 6.28 -1.29 3.78
CA GLU A 103 6.63 -2.29 2.76
C GLU A 103 6.60 -3.72 3.33
N TRP A 104 6.25 -4.73 2.53
CA TRP A 104 6.25 -6.14 2.95
C TRP A 104 6.83 -7.12 1.92
#